data_AF-A0A7L9BD81-F1
#
_entry.id   AF-A0A7L9BD81-F1
#
_cell.length_a   1.000
_cell.length_b   1.000
_cell.length_c   1.000
_cell.angle_alpha   90.00
_cell.angle_beta   90.00
_cell.angle_gamma   90.00
#
_symmetry.space_group_name_H-M   'P 1'
#
loop_
_entity.id
_entity.type
_entity.pdbx_description
1 polymer ?
#
loop_
_entity_poly.entity_id
_entity_poly.type
_entity_poly.pdbx_seq_one_letter_code
_entity_poly.pdbx_strand_id
1 'polypeptide(L)'
;MNFGSQPPPALLDGKVSYGHGEGTAVISDSEGNLLFYTDGEKVFNSLHEVMPNGRNLWGHNSTTQTLIVPQPKNDSIFFIFTMSPNYNVLFGNDSVGCHYSVVNMRLESGLGDVTQKNILLFKKTTEKVSAVHHANGTDIWVVFHEWESNCFRSYLITKDGIEMPPVISCVGTVHRGGDTVPGISYNYNAMGGMKISPNGSLLGLVIFYSRKVEIFFLTPAPVKSLA
;
A
#
# COMPACT_ATOMS: atom_id res chain seq x y z
N MET A 1 9.20 -4.85 -14.46
CA MET A 1 9.03 -4.83 -15.93
C MET A 1 9.70 -3.56 -16.43
N ASN A 2 10.74 -3.67 -17.26
CA ASN A 2 11.51 -2.52 -17.76
C ASN A 2 10.98 -2.09 -19.14
N PHE A 3 10.29 -0.95 -19.23
CA PHE A 3 9.72 -0.43 -20.47
C PHE A 3 10.72 0.23 -21.44
N GLY A 4 12.01 0.27 -21.09
CA GLY A 4 13.09 0.81 -21.93
C GLY A 4 13.66 -0.17 -22.97
N SER A 5 13.23 -1.44 -22.96
CA SER A 5 13.58 -2.46 -23.96
C SER A 5 12.31 -3.05 -24.57
N GLN A 6 12.35 -3.48 -25.84
CA GLN A 6 11.19 -4.04 -26.55
C GLN A 6 11.40 -5.50 -26.96
N PRO A 7 10.53 -6.44 -26.51
CA PRO A 7 9.58 -6.27 -25.40
C PRO A 7 10.31 -6.16 -24.05
N PRO A 8 9.68 -5.57 -23.01
CA PRO A 8 10.21 -5.58 -21.66
C PRO A 8 10.51 -7.02 -21.21
N PRO A 9 11.74 -7.36 -20.81
CA PRO A 9 12.01 -8.68 -20.26
C PRO A 9 11.23 -8.86 -18.94
N ALA A 10 10.54 -9.99 -18.83
CA ALA A 10 9.83 -10.38 -17.62
C ALA A 10 10.72 -11.29 -16.77
N LEU A 11 10.76 -11.04 -15.46
CA LEU A 11 11.31 -11.98 -14.48
C LEU A 11 10.21 -12.98 -14.12
N LEU A 12 10.46 -14.28 -14.33
CA LEU A 12 9.47 -15.36 -14.18
C LEU A 12 9.78 -16.30 -13.01
N ASP A 13 10.81 -15.98 -12.22
CA ASP A 13 11.41 -16.78 -11.15
C ASP A 13 11.09 -16.25 -9.75
N GLY A 14 10.17 -15.29 -9.65
CA GLY A 14 9.65 -14.78 -8.38
C GLY A 14 9.12 -15.87 -7.45
N LYS A 15 9.24 -15.63 -6.14
CA LYS A 15 8.95 -16.61 -5.07
C LYS A 15 7.72 -16.28 -4.25
N VAL A 16 6.83 -15.42 -4.78
CA VAL A 16 5.50 -15.23 -4.20
C VAL A 16 4.76 -16.57 -4.15
N SER A 17 4.05 -16.83 -3.04
CA SER A 17 3.47 -18.14 -2.77
C SER A 17 2.47 -18.55 -3.88
N TYR A 18 2.65 -19.75 -4.45
CA TYR A 18 1.78 -20.28 -5.50
C TYR A 18 0.32 -20.33 -5.02
N GLY A 19 -0.58 -19.66 -5.75
CA GLY A 19 -2.04 -19.69 -5.51
C GLY A 19 -2.65 -18.38 -5.02
N HIS A 20 -1.85 -17.38 -4.63
CA HIS A 20 -2.35 -16.12 -4.07
C HIS A 20 -1.59 -14.94 -4.72
N GLY A 21 -2.12 -14.44 -5.84
CA GLY A 21 -1.54 -13.31 -6.60
C GLY A 21 -2.03 -11.94 -6.14
N GLU A 22 -2.75 -11.88 -5.02
CA GLU A 22 -3.23 -10.64 -4.41
C GLU A 22 -2.18 -10.13 -3.40
N GLY A 23 -2.31 -8.88 -2.97
CA GLY A 23 -1.50 -8.34 -1.87
C GLY A 23 -0.01 -8.21 -2.19
N THR A 24 0.36 -8.24 -3.47
CA THR A 24 1.75 -8.14 -3.90
C THR A 24 2.12 -6.69 -4.23
N ALA A 25 3.38 -6.34 -4.01
CA ALA A 25 3.98 -5.10 -4.46
C ALA A 25 5.43 -5.32 -4.87
N VAL A 26 5.90 -4.55 -5.85
CA VAL A 26 7.27 -4.62 -6.38
C VAL A 26 7.81 -3.22 -6.58
N ILE A 27 9.11 -3.03 -6.35
CA ILE A 27 9.81 -1.78 -6.64
C ILE A 27 11.11 -2.07 -7.41
N SER A 28 11.39 -1.24 -8.40
CA SER A 28 12.61 -1.27 -9.21
C SER A 28 13.33 0.07 -9.12
N ASP A 29 14.61 0.08 -9.49
CA ASP A 29 15.34 1.33 -9.68
C ASP A 29 14.89 2.07 -10.97
N SER A 30 15.53 3.21 -11.25
CA SER A 30 15.27 4.03 -12.44
C SER A 30 15.67 3.35 -13.75
N GLU A 31 16.53 2.34 -13.70
CA GLU A 31 16.94 1.54 -14.84
C GLU A 31 16.01 0.34 -15.07
N GLY A 32 15.07 0.11 -14.15
CA GLY A 32 14.10 -0.99 -14.19
C GLY A 32 14.62 -2.30 -13.60
N ASN A 33 15.76 -2.28 -12.90
CA ASN A 33 16.27 -3.45 -12.18
C ASN A 33 15.45 -3.68 -10.91
N LEU A 34 15.14 -4.94 -10.62
CA LEU A 34 14.41 -5.30 -9.41
C LEU A 34 15.24 -4.92 -8.17
N LEU A 35 14.65 -4.15 -7.25
CA LEU A 35 15.23 -3.92 -5.93
C LEU A 35 14.70 -4.98 -4.96
N PHE A 36 13.37 -5.01 -4.78
CA PHE A 36 12.70 -5.98 -3.94
C PHE A 36 11.19 -6.05 -4.23
N TYR A 37 10.53 -7.06 -3.69
CA TYR A 37 9.08 -7.24 -3.77
C TYR A 37 8.55 -7.92 -2.51
N THR A 38 7.23 -7.92 -2.35
CA THR A 38 6.54 -8.54 -1.22
C THR A 38 5.24 -9.19 -1.65
N ASP A 39 4.82 -10.24 -0.93
CA ASP A 39 3.49 -10.84 -0.99
C ASP A 39 2.57 -10.40 0.17
N GLY A 40 2.96 -9.33 0.87
CA GLY A 40 2.26 -8.82 2.05
C GLY A 40 2.68 -9.49 3.37
N GLU A 41 3.28 -10.68 3.32
CA GLU A 41 3.75 -11.42 4.51
C GLU A 41 5.27 -11.55 4.56
N LYS A 42 5.91 -11.64 3.39
CA LYS A 42 7.35 -11.76 3.20
C LYS A 42 7.87 -10.67 2.28
N VAL A 43 9.10 -10.24 2.52
CA VAL A 43 9.86 -9.31 1.65
C VAL A 43 11.02 -10.09 1.04
N PHE A 44 11.10 -10.07 -0.28
CA PHE A 44 12.09 -10.77 -1.09
C PHE A 44 13.01 -9.76 -1.77
N ASN A 45 14.31 -9.98 -1.71
CA ASN A 45 15.31 -9.17 -2.40
C ASN A 45 15.34 -9.47 -3.91
N SER A 46 16.27 -8.82 -4.62
CA SER A 46 16.50 -8.98 -6.06
C SER A 46 17.01 -10.37 -6.46
N LEU A 47 17.57 -11.15 -5.53
CA LEU A 47 17.96 -12.56 -5.72
C LEU A 47 16.82 -13.54 -5.38
N HIS A 48 15.63 -13.02 -5.11
CA HIS A 48 14.44 -13.76 -4.69
C HIS A 48 14.60 -14.50 -3.36
N GLU A 49 15.53 -14.07 -2.52
CA GLU A 49 15.72 -14.55 -1.16
C GLU A 49 14.94 -13.66 -0.20
N VAL A 50 14.44 -14.22 0.90
CA VAL A 50 13.75 -13.43 1.92
C VAL A 50 14.77 -12.55 2.63
N MET A 51 14.54 -11.23 2.63
CA MET A 51 15.39 -10.26 3.35
C MET A 51 15.48 -10.60 4.85
N PRO A 52 16.56 -10.22 5.54
CA PRO A 52 16.57 -10.24 7.00
C PRO A 52 15.38 -9.47 7.56
N ASN A 53 14.86 -9.98 8.68
CA ASN A 53 13.62 -9.52 9.32
C ASN A 53 12.36 -9.44 8.40
N GLY A 54 12.45 -9.89 7.15
CA GLY A 54 11.43 -9.75 6.13
C GLY A 54 10.36 -10.83 6.14
N ARG A 55 10.21 -11.61 7.21
CA ARG A 55 9.07 -12.53 7.42
C ARG A 55 8.06 -11.94 8.39
N ASN A 56 6.82 -12.42 8.36
CA ASN A 56 5.76 -12.08 9.31
C ASN A 56 5.39 -10.58 9.28
N LEU A 57 5.33 -9.98 8.09
CA LEU A 57 4.65 -8.71 7.94
C LEU A 57 3.15 -8.92 8.26
N TRP A 58 2.51 -7.93 8.87
CA TRP A 58 1.07 -7.93 9.17
C TRP A 58 0.26 -7.44 7.96
N GLY A 59 0.58 -7.99 6.79
CA GLY A 59 -0.29 -8.04 5.63
C GLY A 59 -0.71 -9.48 5.39
N HIS A 60 -1.51 -9.71 4.36
CA HIS A 60 -1.92 -11.05 3.96
C HIS A 60 -1.96 -11.15 2.44
N ASN A 61 -1.66 -12.32 1.91
CA ASN A 61 -1.67 -12.61 0.48
C ASN A 61 -3.08 -12.58 -0.16
N SER A 62 -4.13 -12.35 0.64
CA SER A 62 -5.53 -12.21 0.20
C SER A 62 -6.03 -10.77 0.29
N THR A 63 -5.14 -9.81 0.51
CA THR A 63 -5.50 -8.39 0.49
C THR A 63 -5.46 -7.89 -0.94
N THR A 64 -6.41 -7.10 -1.40
CA THR A 64 -6.45 -6.68 -2.80
C THR A 64 -5.26 -5.82 -3.23
N GLN A 65 -4.62 -5.11 -2.28
CA GLN A 65 -3.51 -4.20 -2.58
C GLN A 65 -2.49 -4.19 -1.44
N THR A 66 -1.21 -4.17 -1.81
CA THR A 66 -0.08 -3.76 -0.97
C THR A 66 0.64 -2.63 -1.71
N LEU A 67 1.34 -1.75 -0.99
CA LEU A 67 2.01 -0.61 -1.61
C LEU A 67 3.43 -0.44 -1.08
N ILE A 68 4.38 -0.20 -1.98
CA ILE A 68 5.75 0.22 -1.65
C ILE A 68 5.92 1.69 -2.09
N VAL A 69 6.45 2.53 -1.21
CA VAL A 69 6.71 3.96 -1.48
C VAL A 69 8.13 4.31 -1.06
N PRO A 70 8.96 4.92 -1.92
CA PRO A 70 10.28 5.43 -1.52
C PRO A 70 10.12 6.63 -0.60
N GLN A 71 11.03 6.79 0.37
CA GLN A 71 11.14 8.03 1.12
C GLN A 71 11.70 9.13 0.22
N PRO A 72 11.00 10.27 0.03
CA PRO A 72 11.53 11.37 -0.78
C PRO A 72 12.92 11.82 -0.33
N LYS A 73 13.79 12.17 -1.29
CA LYS A 73 15.19 12.58 -1.04
C LYS A 73 16.05 11.52 -0.31
N ASN A 74 15.63 10.26 -0.33
CA ASN A 74 16.41 9.13 0.18
C ASN A 74 16.38 8.00 -0.86
N ASP A 75 17.54 7.58 -1.32
CA ASP A 75 17.69 6.55 -2.37
C ASP A 75 17.58 5.12 -1.85
N SER A 76 17.50 4.95 -0.53
CA SER A 76 17.70 3.65 0.11
C SER A 76 16.56 3.25 1.04
N ILE A 77 15.71 4.18 1.46
CA ILE A 77 14.63 3.92 2.41
C ILE A 77 13.29 3.81 1.68
N PHE A 78 12.56 2.74 1.97
CA PHE A 78 11.25 2.45 1.41
C PHE A 78 10.27 2.06 2.51
N PHE A 79 9.02 2.51 2.37
CA PHE A 79 7.90 2.12 3.21
C PHE A 79 7.08 1.04 2.50
N ILE A 80 6.78 -0.05 3.19
CA ILE A 80 5.81 -1.06 2.76
C ILE A 80 4.54 -0.85 3.56
N PHE A 81 3.42 -0.57 2.91
CA PHE A 81 2.10 -0.47 3.54
C PHE A 81 1.30 -1.75 3.31
N THR A 82 0.91 -2.38 4.41
CA THR A 82 0.08 -3.58 4.42
C THR A 82 -1.24 -3.31 5.13
N MET A 83 -2.29 -4.04 4.75
CA MET A 83 -3.60 -3.97 5.38
C MET A 83 -4.04 -5.35 5.84
N SER A 84 -4.94 -5.41 6.81
CA SER A 84 -5.61 -6.66 7.20
C SER A 84 -6.69 -7.05 6.16
N PRO A 85 -6.79 -8.35 5.79
CA PRO A 85 -7.78 -8.81 4.84
C PRO A 85 -9.17 -8.75 5.46
N ASN A 86 -10.15 -8.30 4.68
CA ASN A 86 -11.54 -8.24 5.06
C ASN A 86 -11.76 -7.54 6.42
N TYR A 87 -11.00 -6.46 6.65
CA TYR A 87 -10.89 -5.73 7.91
C TYR A 87 -10.22 -6.53 9.05
N ASN A 88 -10.74 -7.68 9.46
CA ASN A 88 -10.20 -8.45 10.59
C ASN A 88 -10.45 -9.97 10.54
N VAL A 89 -10.89 -10.53 9.40
CA VAL A 89 -11.41 -11.91 9.36
C VAL A 89 -10.34 -12.97 9.61
N LEU A 90 -9.07 -12.71 9.27
CA LEU A 90 -7.99 -13.70 9.34
C LEU A 90 -6.94 -13.40 10.44
N PHE A 91 -7.12 -12.35 11.24
CA PHE A 91 -6.09 -11.85 12.14
C PHE A 91 -6.50 -11.73 13.61
N GLY A 92 -5.54 -11.98 14.50
CA GLY A 92 -5.63 -11.62 15.92
C GLY A 92 -5.52 -10.10 16.12
N ASN A 93 -5.92 -9.61 17.31
CA ASN A 93 -6.21 -8.18 17.55
C ASN A 93 -5.08 -7.19 17.21
N ASP A 94 -3.82 -7.60 17.32
CA ASP A 94 -2.66 -6.71 17.11
C ASP A 94 -2.28 -6.54 15.64
N SER A 95 -2.62 -7.50 14.77
CA SER A 95 -2.34 -7.45 13.33
C SER A 95 -3.51 -6.87 12.51
N VAL A 96 -4.56 -6.38 13.18
CA VAL A 96 -5.72 -5.73 12.54
C VAL A 96 -5.42 -4.27 12.26
N GLY A 97 -5.49 -3.89 10.99
CA GLY A 97 -5.35 -2.51 10.54
C GLY A 97 -4.40 -2.34 9.37
N CYS A 98 -4.11 -1.08 9.08
CA CYS A 98 -3.03 -0.70 8.19
C CYS A 98 -1.74 -0.55 9.01
N HIS A 99 -0.69 -1.21 8.54
CA HIS A 99 0.64 -1.17 9.12
C HIS A 99 1.63 -0.69 8.07
N TYR A 100 2.76 -0.15 8.52
CA TYR A 100 3.92 0.05 7.67
C TYR A 100 5.16 -0.65 8.19
N SER A 101 6.05 -1.00 7.27
CA SER A 101 7.40 -1.52 7.53
C SER A 101 8.41 -0.69 6.73
N VAL A 102 9.65 -0.62 7.20
CA VAL A 102 10.73 0.17 6.59
C VAL A 102 11.83 -0.75 6.09
N VAL A 103 12.09 -0.71 4.79
CA VAL A 103 13.23 -1.38 4.14
C VAL A 103 14.36 -0.38 3.97
N ASN A 104 15.59 -0.80 4.25
CA ASN A 104 16.81 -0.06 3.93
C ASN A 104 17.68 -0.86 2.95
N MET A 105 17.78 -0.38 1.72
CA MET A 105 18.55 -1.02 0.64
C MET A 105 20.07 -0.87 0.76
N ARG A 106 20.60 -0.04 1.69
CA ARG A 106 22.05 0.02 1.96
C ARG A 106 22.56 -1.16 2.78
N LEU A 107 21.66 -1.95 3.37
CA LEU A 107 22.01 -3.11 4.19
C LEU A 107 22.21 -4.35 3.32
N GLU A 108 22.80 -5.39 3.90
CA GLU A 108 23.09 -6.67 3.22
C GLU A 108 23.78 -6.51 1.86
N SER A 109 24.78 -5.63 1.78
CA SER A 109 25.55 -5.38 0.55
C SER A 109 24.68 -4.99 -0.65
N GLY A 110 23.58 -4.26 -0.44
CA GLY A 110 22.66 -3.83 -1.49
C GLY A 110 21.46 -4.74 -1.68
N LEU A 111 21.35 -5.84 -0.92
CA LEU A 111 20.20 -6.75 -0.95
C LEU A 111 19.07 -6.35 0.00
N GLY A 112 19.34 -5.38 0.89
CA GLY A 112 18.36 -4.75 1.77
C GLY A 112 17.95 -5.58 3.00
N ASP A 113 17.40 -4.87 3.99
CA ASP A 113 16.89 -5.43 5.25
C ASP A 113 15.66 -4.63 5.72
N VAL A 114 14.72 -5.31 6.38
CA VAL A 114 13.55 -4.70 7.03
C VAL A 114 13.95 -4.20 8.42
N THR A 115 14.27 -2.91 8.52
CA THR A 115 14.75 -2.28 9.77
C THR A 115 13.67 -1.96 10.79
N GLN A 116 12.44 -1.73 10.35
CA GLN A 116 11.26 -1.56 11.20
C GLN A 116 10.12 -2.34 10.56
N LYS A 117 9.29 -2.98 11.38
CA LYS A 117 8.24 -3.86 10.88
C LYS A 117 6.95 -3.67 11.66
N ASN A 118 5.83 -3.72 10.95
CA ASN A 118 4.50 -3.80 11.53
C ASN A 118 4.13 -2.62 12.45
N ILE A 119 4.57 -1.42 12.11
CA ILE A 119 4.19 -0.21 12.85
C ILE A 119 2.74 0.14 12.49
N LEU A 120 1.85 0.11 13.47
CA LEU A 120 0.42 0.41 13.28
C LEU A 120 0.23 1.87 12.85
N LEU A 121 -0.44 2.06 11.72
CA LEU A 121 -0.82 3.37 11.21
C LEU A 121 -2.26 3.73 11.65
N PHE A 122 -3.21 2.81 11.45
CA PHE A 122 -4.59 2.91 11.96
C PHE A 122 -5.34 1.57 11.85
N LYS A 123 -6.35 1.35 12.72
CA LYS A 123 -7.05 0.04 12.80
C LYS A 123 -8.17 -0.18 11.78
N LYS A 124 -9.02 0.82 11.54
CA LYS A 124 -10.22 0.66 10.68
C LYS A 124 -9.88 0.80 9.20
N THR A 125 -9.25 -0.21 8.60
CA THR A 125 -8.83 -0.18 7.20
C THR A 125 -9.70 -1.04 6.29
N THR A 126 -9.87 -0.58 5.05
CA THR A 126 -10.21 -1.44 3.91
C THR A 126 -8.92 -1.95 3.24
N GLU A 127 -9.03 -2.74 2.17
CA GLU A 127 -7.87 -3.21 1.39
C GLU A 127 -7.50 -2.24 0.24
N LYS A 128 -8.01 -1.00 0.31
CA LYS A 128 -7.87 0.01 -0.74
C LYS A 128 -6.80 1.03 -0.35
N VAL A 129 -5.73 1.07 -1.14
CA VAL A 129 -4.63 2.02 -0.99
C VAL A 129 -4.16 2.51 -2.37
N SER A 130 -3.76 3.77 -2.45
CA SER A 130 -3.10 4.32 -3.63
C SER A 130 -2.13 5.43 -3.23
N ALA A 131 -1.18 5.74 -4.11
CA ALA A 131 -0.26 6.85 -3.91
C ALA A 131 -0.09 7.67 -5.17
N VAL A 132 0.27 8.94 -4.99
CA VAL A 132 0.55 9.89 -6.06
C VAL A 132 1.58 10.92 -5.57
N HIS A 133 2.38 11.46 -6.47
CA HIS A 133 3.25 12.58 -6.13
C HIS A 133 2.43 13.80 -5.69
N HIS A 134 2.91 14.49 -4.67
CA HIS A 134 2.43 15.80 -4.28
C HIS A 134 2.70 16.80 -5.41
N ALA A 135 1.87 17.84 -5.50
CA ALA A 135 2.03 18.94 -6.47
C ALA A 135 3.36 19.72 -6.32
N ASN A 136 4.16 19.44 -5.28
CA ASN A 136 5.48 20.05 -5.09
C ASN A 136 6.59 19.26 -5.83
N GLY A 137 6.23 18.17 -6.51
CA GLY A 137 7.13 17.35 -7.32
C GLY A 137 8.11 16.49 -6.52
N THR A 138 8.02 16.46 -5.19
CA THR A 138 8.96 15.71 -4.33
C THR A 138 8.23 14.74 -3.41
N ASP A 139 7.27 15.25 -2.64
CA ASP A 139 6.60 14.45 -1.61
C ASP A 139 5.57 13.51 -2.24
N ILE A 140 5.08 12.55 -1.47
CA ILE A 140 4.14 11.54 -1.96
C ILE A 140 2.94 11.48 -1.02
N TRP A 141 1.74 11.61 -1.58
CA TRP A 141 0.52 11.30 -0.86
C TRP A 141 0.27 9.79 -0.91
N VAL A 142 0.01 9.19 0.25
CA VAL A 142 -0.52 7.83 0.37
C VAL A 142 -1.93 7.92 0.94
N VAL A 143 -2.90 7.40 0.19
CA VAL A 143 -4.32 7.52 0.50
C VAL A 143 -4.91 6.14 0.76
N PHE A 144 -5.65 6.02 1.84
CA PHE A 144 -6.38 4.83 2.26
C PHE A 144 -7.87 5.15 2.40
N HIS A 145 -8.72 4.13 2.31
CA HIS A 145 -10.13 4.25 2.68
C HIS A 145 -10.42 3.51 4.00
N GLU A 146 -11.11 4.17 4.92
CA GLU A 146 -11.49 3.60 6.22
C GLU A 146 -12.62 2.57 6.12
N TRP A 147 -12.61 1.60 7.04
CA TRP A 147 -13.73 0.67 7.22
C TRP A 147 -14.82 1.28 8.13
N GLU A 148 -16.09 0.91 7.88
CA GLU A 148 -17.31 1.43 8.54
C GLU A 148 -17.47 2.96 8.49
N SER A 149 -16.87 3.57 7.48
CA SER A 149 -16.78 5.02 7.32
C SER A 149 -16.83 5.34 5.83
N ASN A 150 -17.07 6.60 5.48
CA ASN A 150 -16.87 7.15 4.14
C ASN A 150 -15.64 8.06 4.08
N CYS A 151 -14.71 7.92 5.03
CA CYS A 151 -13.53 8.75 5.14
C CYS A 151 -12.32 8.11 4.48
N PHE A 152 -11.55 8.96 3.81
CA PHE A 152 -10.22 8.70 3.32
C PHE A 152 -9.20 9.25 4.32
N ARG A 153 -8.10 8.50 4.51
CA ARG A 153 -6.91 8.97 5.24
C ARG A 153 -5.79 9.22 4.25
N SER A 154 -5.27 10.44 4.22
CA SER A 154 -4.15 10.83 3.37
C SER A 154 -2.94 11.17 4.23
N TYR A 155 -1.88 10.39 4.11
CA TYR A 155 -0.59 10.62 4.77
C TYR A 155 0.40 11.22 3.76
N LEU A 156 1.09 12.28 4.16
CA LEU A 156 2.16 12.85 3.35
C LEU A 156 3.47 12.15 3.72
N ILE A 157 4.16 11.60 2.74
CA ILE A 157 5.50 11.06 2.88
C ILE A 157 6.46 12.15 2.39
N THR A 158 7.36 12.56 3.27
CA THR A 158 8.37 13.58 2.98
C THR A 158 9.76 13.02 3.22
N LYS A 159 10.78 13.86 3.02
CA LYS A 159 12.16 13.52 3.37
C LYS A 159 12.36 13.12 4.84
N ASP A 160 11.47 13.53 5.74
CA ASP A 160 11.58 13.27 7.17
C ASP A 160 10.75 12.04 7.60
N GLY A 161 10.01 11.41 6.67
CA GLY A 161 9.21 10.20 6.89
C GLY A 161 7.72 10.42 6.66
N ILE A 162 6.88 9.70 7.41
CA ILE A 162 5.42 9.80 7.34
C ILE A 162 4.94 10.96 8.24
N GLU A 163 4.27 11.95 7.68
CA GLU A 163 3.68 13.04 8.47
C GLU A 163 2.42 12.60 9.21
N MET A 164 2.33 13.04 10.47
CA MET A 164 1.20 12.77 11.37
C MET A 164 0.65 14.09 11.95
N PRO A 165 -0.67 14.24 12.15
CA PRO A 165 -1.74 13.31 11.78
C PRO A 165 -2.07 13.35 10.27
N PRO A 166 -2.80 12.35 9.72
CA PRO A 166 -3.25 12.39 8.34
C PRO A 166 -4.26 13.51 8.08
N VAL A 167 -4.38 13.89 6.82
CA VAL A 167 -5.55 14.64 6.33
C VAL A 167 -6.72 13.66 6.20
N ILE A 168 -7.87 14.02 6.78
CA ILE A 168 -9.10 13.22 6.72
C ILE A 168 -10.12 13.92 5.84
N SER A 169 -10.63 13.20 4.84
CA SER A 169 -11.66 13.69 3.92
C SER A 169 -12.81 12.68 3.85
N CYS A 170 -14.03 13.09 4.19
CA CYS A 170 -15.19 12.18 4.24
C CYS A 170 -16.19 12.49 3.14
N VAL A 171 -16.28 11.59 2.16
CA VAL A 171 -17.13 11.75 0.97
C VAL A 171 -17.41 10.37 0.36
N GLY A 172 -18.53 10.25 -0.35
CA GLY A 172 -18.89 8.98 -1.01
C GLY A 172 -19.54 7.97 -0.07
N THR A 173 -19.46 6.70 -0.44
CA THR A 173 -20.18 5.60 0.21
C THR A 173 -19.50 5.16 1.51
N VAL A 174 -20.30 4.88 2.54
CA VAL A 174 -19.80 4.19 3.75
C VAL A 174 -19.47 2.73 3.41
N HIS A 175 -18.21 2.34 3.56
CA HIS A 175 -17.75 0.96 3.32
C HIS A 175 -18.06 0.08 4.52
N ARG A 176 -19.06 -0.80 4.43
CA ARG A 176 -19.45 -1.73 5.50
C ARG A 176 -20.12 -2.99 4.94
N GLY A 177 -20.04 -4.09 5.69
CA GLY A 177 -20.70 -5.37 5.39
C GLY A 177 -20.25 -6.00 4.07
N GLY A 178 -21.21 -6.60 3.36
CA GLY A 178 -20.93 -7.45 2.20
C GLY A 178 -20.84 -8.92 2.59
N ASP A 179 -21.57 -9.36 3.61
CA ASP A 179 -21.61 -10.75 4.01
C ASP A 179 -22.54 -11.53 3.08
N THR A 180 -22.07 -12.68 2.58
CA THR A 180 -22.85 -13.58 1.70
C THR A 180 -23.59 -14.66 2.46
N VAL A 181 -23.19 -14.93 3.70
CA VAL A 181 -23.73 -16.02 4.53
C VAL A 181 -24.17 -15.46 5.88
N PRO A 182 -25.44 -15.66 6.29
CA PRO A 182 -25.89 -15.26 7.61
C PRO A 182 -25.03 -15.89 8.72
N GLY A 183 -24.50 -15.05 9.62
CA GLY A 183 -23.68 -15.50 10.75
C GLY A 183 -22.18 -15.65 10.48
N ILE A 184 -21.71 -15.39 9.25
CA ILE A 184 -20.27 -15.32 8.93
C ILE A 184 -19.98 -13.94 8.34
N SER A 185 -19.14 -13.16 9.02
CA SER A 185 -18.72 -11.85 8.53
C SER A 185 -17.50 -11.99 7.63
N TYR A 186 -17.68 -11.79 6.34
CA TYR A 186 -16.60 -11.76 5.34
C TYR A 186 -16.25 -10.34 4.91
N ASN A 187 -17.06 -9.33 5.27
CA ASN A 187 -16.76 -7.92 5.02
C ASN A 187 -16.33 -7.63 3.57
N TYR A 188 -16.95 -8.27 2.57
CA TYR A 188 -16.47 -8.19 1.17
C TYR A 188 -16.49 -6.77 0.57
N ASN A 189 -17.15 -5.80 1.21
CA ASN A 189 -17.03 -4.39 0.80
C ASN A 189 -15.67 -3.76 1.19
N ALA A 190 -14.86 -4.41 2.03
CA ALA A 190 -13.49 -4.01 2.34
C ALA A 190 -12.56 -4.23 1.15
N MET A 191 -12.81 -5.27 0.35
CA MET A 191 -12.11 -5.57 -0.89
C MET A 191 -12.44 -4.57 -2.00
N GLY A 192 -11.55 -4.47 -2.99
CA GLY A 192 -11.75 -3.72 -4.22
C GLY A 192 -10.44 -3.19 -4.77
N GLY A 193 -10.48 -2.02 -5.38
CA GLY A 193 -9.29 -1.37 -5.88
C GLY A 193 -9.44 0.13 -5.83
N MET A 194 -8.35 0.84 -5.58
CA MET A 194 -8.28 2.28 -5.63
C MET A 194 -7.04 2.74 -6.38
N LYS A 195 -7.22 3.73 -7.25
CA LYS A 195 -6.15 4.34 -8.04
C LYS A 195 -6.35 5.85 -8.13
N ILE A 196 -5.24 6.57 -8.08
CA ILE A 196 -5.20 8.01 -8.29
C ILE A 196 -4.59 8.28 -9.67
N SER A 197 -5.14 9.26 -10.40
CA SER A 197 -4.58 9.66 -11.69
C SER A 197 -3.15 10.19 -11.53
N PRO A 198 -2.24 10.00 -12.50
CA PRO A 198 -0.83 10.41 -12.35
C PRO A 198 -0.62 11.89 -12.05
N ASN A 199 -1.53 12.75 -12.51
CA ASN A 199 -1.53 14.19 -12.24
C ASN A 199 -2.20 14.57 -10.90
N GLY A 200 -2.64 13.57 -10.11
CA GLY A 200 -3.25 13.78 -8.81
C GLY A 200 -4.62 14.45 -8.80
N SER A 201 -5.33 14.54 -9.93
CA SER A 201 -6.61 15.27 -10.02
C SER A 201 -7.84 14.40 -9.75
N LEU A 202 -7.74 13.08 -9.92
CA LEU A 202 -8.86 12.15 -9.79
C LEU A 202 -8.47 10.95 -8.94
N LEU A 203 -9.41 10.49 -8.11
CA LEU A 203 -9.33 9.21 -7.42
C LEU A 203 -10.51 8.35 -7.87
N GLY A 204 -10.23 7.16 -8.38
CA GLY A 204 -11.23 6.15 -8.70
C GLY A 204 -11.13 4.98 -7.72
N LEU A 205 -12.28 4.46 -7.27
CA LEU A 205 -12.33 3.24 -6.48
C LEU A 205 -13.51 2.35 -6.86
N VAL A 206 -13.38 1.06 -6.53
CA VAL A 206 -14.45 0.07 -6.65
C VAL A 206 -14.73 -0.59 -5.31
N ILE A 207 -16.01 -0.82 -5.03
CA ILE A 207 -16.49 -1.55 -3.85
C ILE A 207 -16.97 -2.92 -4.33
N PHE A 208 -16.23 -3.97 -4.02
CA PHE A 208 -16.35 -5.28 -4.66
C PHE A 208 -17.78 -5.84 -4.59
N TYR A 209 -18.30 -6.09 -3.39
CA TYR A 209 -19.58 -6.77 -3.24
C TYR A 209 -20.79 -5.90 -3.62
N SER A 210 -20.77 -4.62 -3.23
CA SER A 210 -21.84 -3.67 -3.58
C SER A 210 -21.85 -3.29 -5.06
N ARG A 211 -20.85 -3.69 -5.85
CA ARG A 211 -20.71 -3.40 -7.28
C ARG A 211 -20.75 -1.90 -7.61
N LYS A 212 -20.19 -1.08 -6.71
CA LYS A 212 -20.12 0.37 -6.89
C LYS A 212 -18.77 0.78 -7.44
N VAL A 213 -18.79 1.79 -8.30
CA VAL A 213 -17.61 2.53 -8.76
C VAL A 213 -17.81 3.98 -8.37
N GLU A 214 -16.82 4.59 -7.75
CA GLU A 214 -16.85 6.00 -7.37
C GLU A 214 -15.62 6.72 -7.93
N ILE A 215 -15.83 7.95 -8.39
CA ILE A 215 -14.79 8.83 -8.91
C ILE A 215 -14.90 10.16 -8.16
N PHE A 216 -13.79 10.62 -7.62
CA PHE A 216 -13.69 11.85 -6.84
C PHE A 216 -12.67 12.78 -7.46
N PHE A 217 -12.94 14.08 -7.39
CA PHE A 217 -11.94 15.10 -7.69
C PHE A 217 -11.07 15.32 -6.46
N LEU A 218 -9.75 15.31 -6.64
CA LEU A 218 -8.80 15.64 -5.61
C LEU A 218 -8.45 17.12 -5.73
N THR A 219 -8.63 17.86 -4.63
CA THR A 219 -8.17 19.24 -4.53
C THR A 219 -6.76 19.28 -3.95
N PRO A 220 -5.85 20.12 -4.46
CA PRO A 220 -4.56 20.33 -3.81
C PRO A 220 -4.75 20.74 -2.35
N ALA A 221 -3.91 20.23 -1.45
CA ALA A 221 -3.86 20.74 -0.08
C ALA A 221 -3.54 22.24 -0.13
N PRO A 222 -4.16 23.08 0.72
CA PRO A 222 -3.75 24.46 0.84
C PRO A 222 -2.27 24.50 1.22
N VAL A 223 -1.46 25.19 0.42
CA VAL A 223 -0.05 25.41 0.69
C VAL A 223 0.02 26.09 2.05
N LYS A 224 0.55 25.41 3.08
CA LYS A 224 0.91 26.09 4.32
C LYS A 224 1.96 27.14 3.94
N SER A 225 1.59 28.41 3.98
CA SER A 225 2.56 29.49 3.86
C SER A 225 3.58 29.29 4.96
N LEU A 226 4.84 29.11 4.59
CA LEU A 226 5.94 29.21 5.55
C LEU A 226 5.90 30.64 6.11
N ALA A 227 5.61 30.75 7.40
CA ALA A 227 5.79 31.98 8.17
C ALA A 227 7.25 32.10 8.59
#